data_AF-A0A1M5JNF1-F1
#
_entry.id   AF-A0A1M5JNF1-F1
#
_cell.length_a   1.000
_cell.length_b   1.000
_cell.length_c   1.000
_cell.angle_alpha   90.00
_cell.angle_beta   90.00
_cell.angle_gamma   90.00
#
_symmetry.space_group_name_H-M   'P 1'
#
loop_
_entity.id
_entity.type
_entity.pdbx_description
1 polymer ?
#
loop_
_entity_poly.entity_id
_entity_poly.type
_entity_poly.pdbx_seq_one_letter_code
_entity_poly.pdbx_strand_id
1 'polypeptide(L)'
;MLLAFLILLLFSCAKKEPEVDFKPIQIRWNLAEGEDETQMPRKDECVILLTARLMAEPAVQASTAGELSYEVTYSRSPENPEILKFDGICRDLSIMDKPECRWEATCDADCKIVVNFHNGD
;
A
#
# COMPACT_ATOMS: atom_id res chain seq x y z
N MET A 1 -49.27 19.84 -18.51
CA MET A 1 -48.45 19.92 -17.28
C MET A 1 -47.63 18.64 -17.04
N LEU A 2 -47.18 17.95 -18.12
CA LEU A 2 -46.33 16.75 -18.04
C LEU A 2 -44.91 16.99 -18.59
N LEU A 3 -44.73 18.01 -19.45
CA LEU A 3 -43.42 18.32 -20.07
C LEU A 3 -42.40 18.89 -19.07
N ALA A 4 -42.85 19.64 -18.05
CA ALA A 4 -41.94 20.27 -17.08
C ALA A 4 -41.23 19.27 -16.17
N PHE A 5 -41.85 18.10 -15.91
CA PHE A 5 -41.25 17.04 -15.11
C PHE A 5 -40.17 16.24 -15.87
N LEU A 6 -40.23 16.20 -17.20
CA LEU A 6 -39.26 15.47 -18.02
C LEU A 6 -37.90 16.19 -18.13
N ILE A 7 -37.89 17.52 -18.01
CA ILE A 7 -36.67 18.34 -18.12
C ILE A 7 -35.84 18.27 -16.84
N LEU A 8 -36.47 18.09 -15.67
CA LEU A 8 -35.77 17.96 -14.38
C LEU A 8 -35.07 16.60 -14.19
N LEU A 9 -35.48 15.57 -14.93
CA LEU A 9 -34.86 14.23 -14.87
C LEU A 9 -33.55 14.12 -15.66
N LEU A 10 -33.22 15.11 -16.50
CA LEU A 10 -32.01 15.12 -17.32
C LEU A 10 -30.80 15.81 -16.64
N PHE A 11 -31.00 16.40 -15.45
CA PHE A 11 -29.94 17.07 -14.67
C PHE A 11 -29.30 16.18 -13.60
N SER A 12 -29.54 14.87 -13.63
CA SER A 12 -28.64 13.93 -12.96
C SER A 12 -27.35 13.82 -13.76
N CYS A 13 -26.51 14.86 -13.67
CA CYS A 13 -25.09 14.74 -13.97
C CYS A 13 -24.55 13.67 -13.03
N ALA A 14 -24.48 12.43 -13.51
CA ALA A 14 -23.61 11.43 -12.94
C ALA A 14 -22.22 12.05 -12.91
N LYS A 15 -21.80 12.51 -11.72
CA LYS A 15 -20.42 12.92 -11.50
C LYS A 15 -19.59 11.71 -11.90
N LYS A 16 -18.88 11.79 -13.03
CA LYS A 16 -17.87 10.81 -13.40
C LYS A 16 -16.96 10.73 -12.17
N GLU A 17 -16.90 9.59 -11.50
CA GLU A 17 -15.92 9.40 -10.44
C GLU A 17 -14.56 9.74 -11.05
N PRO A 18 -13.76 10.59 -10.38
CA PRO A 18 -12.45 10.94 -10.90
C PRO A 18 -11.69 9.64 -11.17
N GLU A 19 -11.10 9.52 -12.35
CA GLU A 19 -10.19 8.42 -12.63
C GLU A 19 -9.11 8.44 -11.55
N VAL A 20 -9.09 7.40 -10.72
CA VAL A 20 -8.06 7.22 -9.72
C VAL A 20 -6.79 6.87 -10.49
N ASP A 21 -5.87 7.82 -10.59
CA ASP A 21 -4.55 7.58 -11.16
C ASP A 21 -3.75 6.75 -10.14
N PHE A 22 -3.86 5.42 -10.25
CA PHE A 22 -3.12 4.52 -9.37
C PHE A 22 -1.64 4.57 -9.73
N LYS A 23 -0.81 5.01 -8.78
CA LYS A 23 0.64 4.89 -8.90
C LYS A 23 1.00 3.39 -8.98
N PRO A 24 1.60 2.91 -10.09
CA PRO A 24 2.04 1.53 -10.14
C PRO A 24 3.15 1.33 -9.11
N ILE A 25 2.98 0.27 -8.31
CA ILE A 25 4.01 -0.19 -7.37
C ILE A 25 4.44 -1.60 -7.74
N GLN A 26 5.74 -1.85 -7.69
CA GLN A 26 6.34 -3.17 -7.79
C GLN A 26 7.02 -3.51 -6.48
N ILE A 27 6.71 -4.67 -5.92
CA ILE A 27 7.30 -5.10 -4.65
C ILE A 27 8.02 -6.42 -4.84
N ARG A 28 9.29 -6.45 -4.43
CA ARG A 28 10.03 -7.69 -4.26
C ARG A 28 10.06 -8.06 -2.78
N TRP A 29 9.45 -9.20 -2.46
CA TRP A 29 9.36 -9.71 -1.10
C TRP A 29 10.51 -10.66 -0.81
N ASN A 30 11.25 -10.40 0.26
CA ASN A 30 12.39 -11.19 0.72
C ASN A 30 12.14 -11.63 2.16
N LEU A 31 12.20 -12.94 2.41
CA LEU A 31 12.15 -13.47 3.77
C LEU A 31 13.43 -13.07 4.51
N ALA A 32 13.31 -12.59 5.75
CA ALA A 32 14.47 -12.28 6.59
C ALA A 32 15.32 -13.54 6.85
N GLU A 33 16.63 -13.34 6.99
CA GLU A 33 17.56 -14.44 7.26
C GLU A 33 17.20 -15.16 8.57
N GLY A 34 17.17 -16.50 8.51
CA GLY A 34 16.87 -17.35 9.67
C GLY A 34 15.38 -17.56 9.96
N GLU A 35 14.48 -16.94 9.20
CA GLU A 35 13.04 -17.21 9.29
C GLU A 35 12.61 -18.44 8.48
N ASP A 36 11.43 -18.95 8.83
CA ASP A 36 10.77 -20.07 8.15
C ASP A 36 9.38 -19.63 7.69
N GLU A 37 9.21 -19.45 6.37
CA GLU A 37 7.95 -18.99 5.76
C GLU A 37 6.79 -19.96 6.02
N THR A 38 7.05 -21.25 6.27
CA THR A 38 6.00 -22.23 6.57
C THR A 38 5.30 -21.96 7.90
N GLN A 39 5.91 -21.15 8.76
CA GLN A 39 5.36 -20.70 10.04
C GLN A 39 4.58 -19.38 9.92
N MET A 40 4.32 -18.91 8.69
CA MET A 40 3.63 -17.65 8.40
C MET A 40 2.39 -17.89 7.53
N PRO A 41 1.37 -18.63 8.01
CA PRO A 41 0.23 -19.07 7.19
C PRO A 41 -0.61 -17.93 6.60
N ARG A 42 -0.54 -16.72 7.18
CA ARG A 42 -1.28 -15.53 6.74
C ARG A 42 -0.46 -14.61 5.82
N LYS A 43 0.78 -14.97 5.48
CA LYS A 43 1.69 -14.08 4.76
C LYS A 43 1.11 -13.58 3.43
N ASP A 44 0.49 -14.45 2.64
CA ASP A 44 -0.09 -14.05 1.34
C ASP A 44 -1.23 -13.05 1.50
N GLU A 45 -2.08 -13.22 2.51
CA GLU A 45 -3.18 -12.29 2.80
C GLU A 45 -2.64 -10.91 3.23
N CYS A 46 -1.67 -10.91 4.15
CA CYS A 46 -0.99 -9.69 4.57
C CYS A 46 -0.31 -8.98 3.39
N VAL A 47 0.36 -9.71 2.48
CA VAL A 47 1.01 -9.15 1.29
C VAL A 47 0.00 -8.46 0.37
N ILE A 48 -1.15 -9.09 0.11
CA ILE A 48 -2.20 -8.52 -0.75
C ILE A 48 -2.76 -7.24 -0.13
N LEU A 49 -3.16 -7.30 1.13
CA LEU A 49 -3.73 -6.17 1.84
C LEU A 49 -2.72 -5.03 2.01
N LEU A 50 -1.45 -5.36 2.27
CA LEU A 50 -0.37 -4.38 2.41
C LEU A 50 -0.12 -3.66 1.09
N THR A 51 -0.07 -4.39 -0.02
CA THR A 51 0.10 -3.81 -1.36
C THR A 51 -1.03 -2.82 -1.65
N ALA A 52 -2.29 -3.24 -1.43
CA ALA A 52 -3.44 -2.36 -1.61
C ALA A 52 -3.39 -1.14 -0.68
N ARG A 53 -2.96 -1.33 0.58
CA ARG A 53 -2.82 -0.24 1.54
C ARG A 53 -1.77 0.76 1.09
N LEU A 54 -0.56 0.31 0.72
CA LEU A 54 0.53 1.16 0.21
C LEU A 54 0.08 1.96 -1.01
N MET A 55 -0.62 1.33 -1.96
CA MET A 55 -1.18 2.04 -3.11
C MET A 55 -2.13 3.17 -2.70
N ALA A 56 -2.83 3.06 -1.58
CA ALA A 56 -3.75 4.09 -1.09
C ALA A 56 -3.07 5.13 -0.18
N GLU A 57 -1.79 4.96 0.18
CA GLU A 57 -1.11 5.87 1.10
C GLU A 57 -0.83 7.24 0.45
N PRO A 58 -1.07 8.36 1.16
CA PRO A 58 -0.87 9.71 0.60
C PRO A 58 0.55 9.95 0.07
N ALA A 59 1.58 9.41 0.74
CA ALA A 59 2.96 9.54 0.30
C ALA A 59 3.19 8.89 -1.08
N VAL A 60 2.65 7.68 -1.28
CA VAL A 60 2.74 6.93 -2.54
C VAL A 60 1.94 7.63 -3.65
N GLN A 61 0.72 8.09 -3.33
CA GLN A 61 -0.15 8.79 -4.28
C GLN A 61 0.43 10.15 -4.71
N ALA A 62 1.13 10.84 -3.82
CA ALA A 62 1.78 12.12 -4.11
C ALA A 62 3.12 11.98 -4.86
N SER A 63 3.64 10.75 -5.02
CA SER A 63 4.94 10.54 -5.65
C SER A 63 4.95 10.99 -7.11
N THR A 64 5.99 11.72 -7.48
CA THR A 64 6.24 12.14 -8.86
C THR A 64 6.93 11.05 -9.69
N ALA A 65 7.34 9.94 -9.08
CA ALA A 65 7.92 8.81 -9.81
C ALA A 65 6.88 8.22 -10.78
N GLY A 66 7.34 7.73 -11.93
CA GLY A 66 6.46 7.02 -12.88
C GLY A 66 5.99 5.67 -12.33
N GLU A 67 6.85 5.00 -11.58
CA GLU A 67 6.62 3.73 -10.87
C GLU A 67 7.44 3.74 -9.58
N LEU A 68 6.90 3.16 -8.51
CA LEU A 68 7.63 2.92 -7.27
C LEU A 68 8.01 1.45 -7.17
N SER A 69 9.29 1.16 -6.99
CA SER A 69 9.80 -0.21 -6.91
C SER A 69 10.48 -0.43 -5.56
N TYR A 70 9.96 -1.36 -4.76
CA TYR A 70 10.41 -1.64 -3.40
C TYR A 70 11.13 -2.99 -3.29
N GLU A 71 12.18 -3.04 -2.48
CA GLU A 71 12.65 -4.26 -1.83
C GLU A 71 12.05 -4.27 -0.43
N VAL A 72 11.34 -5.35 -0.10
CA VAL A 72 10.69 -5.52 1.19
C VAL A 72 11.26 -6.74 1.87
N THR A 73 11.80 -6.56 3.06
CA THR A 73 12.15 -7.67 3.96
C THR A 73 10.96 -7.94 4.88
N TYR A 74 10.64 -9.21 5.13
CA TYR A 74 9.57 -9.57 6.06
C TYR A 74 9.98 -10.69 7.01
N SER A 75 9.44 -10.65 8.22
CA SER A 75 9.74 -11.55 9.33
C SER A 75 8.58 -11.62 10.32
N ARG A 76 8.69 -12.51 11.32
CA ARG A 76 7.80 -12.43 12.49
C ARG A 76 8.33 -11.39 13.46
N SER A 77 7.43 -10.70 14.13
CA SER A 77 7.81 -9.76 15.18
C SER A 77 8.53 -10.51 16.32
N PRO A 78 9.70 -10.04 16.77
CA PRO A 78 10.41 -10.66 17.89
C PRO A 78 9.64 -10.54 19.21
N GLU A 79 8.75 -9.55 19.31
CA GLU A 79 7.92 -9.31 20.51
C GLU A 79 6.64 -10.16 20.51
N ASN A 80 6.11 -10.45 19.32
CA ASN A 80 4.90 -11.23 19.16
C ASN A 80 4.96 -12.00 17.82
N PRO A 81 5.34 -13.29 17.82
CA PRO A 81 5.52 -14.07 16.60
C PRO A 81 4.27 -14.22 15.71
N GLU A 82 3.08 -13.91 16.24
CA GLU A 82 1.84 -13.90 15.46
C GLU A 82 1.71 -12.68 14.53
N ILE A 83 2.48 -11.62 14.80
CA ILE A 83 2.51 -10.39 14.00
C ILE A 83 3.62 -10.51 12.96
N LEU A 84 3.30 -10.26 11.70
CA LEU A 84 4.29 -10.12 10.64
C LEU A 84 4.77 -8.67 10.57
N LYS A 85 6.08 -8.48 10.46
CA LYS A 85 6.73 -7.19 10.21
C LYS A 85 7.23 -7.15 8.77
N PHE A 86 7.14 -5.97 8.17
CA PHE A 86 7.56 -5.70 6.80
C PHE A 86 8.34 -4.39 6.77
N ASP A 87 9.53 -4.41 6.19
CA ASP A 87 10.42 -3.26 6.08
C ASP A 87 10.69 -3.01 4.59
N GLY A 88 10.16 -1.91 4.05
CA GLY A 88 10.23 -1.58 2.64
C GLY A 88 11.15 -0.41 2.32
N ILE A 89 11.95 -0.57 1.27
CA ILE A 89 12.83 0.48 0.75
C ILE A 89 12.79 0.57 -0.77
N CYS A 90 12.77 1.78 -1.32
CA CYS A 90 12.89 1.98 -2.76
C CYS A 90 14.19 1.36 -3.31
N ARG A 91 14.10 0.71 -4.47
CA ARG A 91 15.28 0.25 -5.24
C ARG A 91 15.98 1.38 -5.97
N ASP A 92 15.22 2.38 -6.40
CA ASP A 92 15.78 3.52 -7.11
C ASP A 92 16.46 4.44 -6.10
N LEU A 93 17.79 4.44 -6.15
CA LEU A 93 18.63 5.21 -5.25
C LEU A 93 18.45 6.72 -5.41
N SER A 94 17.94 7.18 -6.56
CA SER A 94 17.78 8.61 -6.85
C SER A 94 16.64 9.28 -6.09
N ILE A 95 15.71 8.49 -5.55
CA ILE A 95 14.54 8.95 -4.79
C ILE A 95 14.56 8.48 -3.33
N MET A 96 15.71 7.99 -2.83
CA MET A 96 15.84 7.44 -1.48
C MET A 96 15.57 8.44 -0.35
N ASP A 97 15.64 9.74 -0.64
CA ASP A 97 15.32 10.84 0.27
C ASP A 97 13.82 11.16 0.31
N LYS A 98 13.01 10.55 -0.57
CA LYS A 98 11.58 10.83 -0.68
C LYS A 98 10.77 10.11 0.40
N PRO A 99 9.70 10.74 0.91
CA PRO A 99 8.92 10.20 2.03
C PRO A 99 8.28 8.85 1.71
N GLU A 100 7.93 8.59 0.45
CA GLU A 100 7.37 7.31 0.00
C GLU A 100 8.38 6.16 -0.05
N CYS A 101 9.67 6.43 0.10
CA CYS A 101 10.71 5.47 -0.20
C CYS A 101 11.18 4.60 0.95
N ARG A 102 10.82 4.93 2.19
CA ARG A 102 11.11 4.09 3.36
C ARG A 102 9.87 3.96 4.20
N TRP A 103 9.50 2.73 4.50
CA TRP A 103 8.34 2.45 5.33
C TRP A 103 8.48 1.14 6.08
N GLU A 104 7.74 1.05 7.17
CA GLU A 104 7.55 -0.16 7.94
C GLU A 104 6.06 -0.47 8.01
N ALA A 105 5.71 -1.75 8.06
CA ALA A 105 4.36 -2.18 8.29
C ALA A 105 4.28 -3.38 9.21
N THR A 106 3.17 -3.48 9.92
CA THR A 106 2.80 -4.65 10.71
C THR A 106 1.49 -5.22 10.22
N CYS A 107 1.36 -6.54 10.18
CA CYS A 107 0.12 -7.26 9.93
C CYS A 107 -0.15 -8.20 11.11
N ASP A 108 -1.26 -8.00 11.82
CA ASP A 108 -1.61 -8.81 12.99
C ASP A 108 -2.46 -10.04 12.63
N ALA A 109 -2.96 -10.71 13.66
CA ALA A 109 -3.71 -11.95 13.50
C ALA A 109 -5.07 -11.81 12.80
N ASP A 110 -5.64 -10.61 12.86
CA ASP A 110 -6.91 -10.23 12.21
C ASP A 110 -6.66 -9.56 10.85
N CYS A 111 -5.43 -9.68 10.33
CA CYS A 111 -4.98 -9.06 9.09
C CYS A 111 -5.10 -7.54 9.09
N LYS A 112 -5.06 -6.92 10.27
CA LYS A 112 -5.04 -5.46 10.39
C LYS A 112 -3.64 -4.96 10.06
N ILE A 113 -3.58 -4.01 9.13
CA ILE A 113 -2.33 -3.45 8.63
C ILE A 113 -2.14 -2.03 9.15
N VAL A 114 -0.95 -1.76 9.65
CA VAL A 114 -0.49 -0.40 10.00
C VAL A 114 0.78 -0.15 9.20
N VAL A 115 0.81 0.94 8.43
CA VAL A 115 1.97 1.38 7.64
C VAL A 115 2.47 2.70 8.22
N ASN A 116 3.79 2.82 8.36
CA ASN A 116 4.46 4.02 8.81
C ASN A 116 5.57 4.36 7.82
N PHE A 117 5.54 5.57 7.26
CA PHE A 117 6.63 6.07 6.42
C PHE A 117 7.66 6.78 7.27
N HIS A 118 8.93 6.57 6.93
CA HIS A 118 10.06 7.27 7.53
C HIS A 118 10.41 8.45 6.64
N ASN A 119 10.07 9.67 7.07
CA ASN A 119 10.67 10.84 6.47
C ASN A 119 12.13 10.83 6.90
N GLY A 120 13.07 10.66 5.96
CA GLY A 120 14.50 10.60 6.27
C GLY A 120 14.91 11.74 7.21
N ASP A 121 15.66 11.39 8.26
CA ASP A 121 16.28 12.36 9.19
C ASP A 121 17.25 13.32 8.47
#